data_AF-A0A3D3WGD6-F1
#
_entry.id   AF-A0A3D3WGD6-F1
#
_cell.length_a   1.000
_cell.length_b   1.000
_cell.length_c   1.000
_cell.angle_alpha   90.00
_cell.angle_beta   90.00
_cell.angle_gamma   90.00
#
_symmetry.space_group_name_H-M   'P 1'
#
loop_
_entity.id
_entity.type
_entity.pdbx_description
1 polymer ?
#
loop_
_entity_poly.entity_id
_entity_poly.type
_entity_poly.pdbx_seq_one_letter_code
_entity_poly.pdbx_strand_id
1 'polypeptide(L)'
;KSVYHGDMVMAGGDISRSETQVSLAEADAQSYLNAVYLGRDKQIRDVTSRIDHDAPDCQSFQRIHGVLDNQAKAVFQGKVKVERYAQKTDGNQMSRTLILSRQAEANTKPELEIYADDVTCSHGATIGELDDDQLFYLM
;
A
#
# COMPACT_ATOMS: atom_id res chain seq x y z
N LYS A 1 12.42 -4.38 20.62
CA LYS A 1 11.17 -3.70 20.21
C LYS A 1 11.46 -2.33 19.60
N SER A 2 11.50 -2.27 18.27
CA SER A 2 11.60 -1.05 17.47
C SER A 2 10.29 -0.82 16.73
N VAL A 3 9.92 0.44 16.51
CA VAL A 3 8.69 0.79 15.77
C VAL A 3 9.03 1.86 14.74
N TYR A 4 8.65 1.61 13.50
CA TYR A 4 8.76 2.55 12.38
C TYR A 4 7.36 3.00 11.92
N HIS A 5 7.18 4.31 11.77
CA HIS A 5 6.01 4.91 11.15
C HIS A 5 6.45 5.73 9.93
N GLY A 6 5.93 5.37 8.77
CA GLY A 6 6.06 6.14 7.54
C GLY A 6 4.67 6.55 7.06
N ASP A 7 4.43 7.86 7.02
CA ASP A 7 3.19 8.44 6.52
C ASP A 7 3.50 9.33 5.33
N MET A 8 2.84 9.07 4.21
CA MET A 8 3.10 9.76 2.95
C MET A 8 1.84 10.37 2.36
N VAL A 9 1.98 11.59 1.84
CA VAL A 9 0.96 12.25 1.03
C VAL A 9 1.59 12.68 -0.28
N MET A 10 1.05 12.20 -1.40
CA MET A 10 1.51 12.54 -2.74
C MET A 10 0.45 13.38 -3.45
N ALA A 11 0.76 14.66 -3.65
CA ALA A 11 -0.08 15.62 -4.36
C ALA A 11 0.77 16.59 -5.20
N GLY A 12 0.25 17.05 -6.34
CA GLY A 12 0.95 17.96 -7.25
C GLY A 12 2.12 17.32 -8.01
N GLY A 13 2.71 18.03 -8.97
CA GLY A 13 3.72 17.46 -9.87
C GLY A 13 3.13 16.49 -10.91
N ASP A 14 3.72 16.48 -12.11
CA ASP A 14 3.23 15.66 -13.22
C ASP A 14 3.50 14.18 -13.01
N ILE A 15 4.66 13.86 -12.43
CA ILE A 15 5.05 12.50 -12.06
C ILE A 15 5.64 12.56 -10.67
N SER A 16 5.17 11.69 -9.78
CA SER A 16 5.77 11.48 -8.46
C SER A 16 5.89 9.99 -8.20
N ARG A 17 7.09 9.55 -7.84
CA ARG A 17 7.36 8.19 -7.38
C ARG A 17 7.96 8.24 -5.99
N SER A 18 7.44 7.39 -5.11
CA SER A 18 8.06 7.10 -3.83
C SER A 18 8.36 5.62 -3.73
N GLU A 19 9.57 5.32 -3.26
CA GLU A 19 9.99 3.97 -2.97
C GLU A 19 10.43 3.87 -1.51
N THR A 20 9.83 2.95 -0.76
CA THR A 20 10.15 2.73 0.65
C THR A 20 10.55 1.27 0.86
N GLN A 21 11.74 1.06 1.42
CA GLN A 21 12.23 -0.27 1.79
C GLN A 21 12.40 -0.31 3.31
N VAL A 22 11.83 -1.33 3.95
CA VAL A 22 11.86 -1.53 5.41
C VAL A 22 12.36 -2.94 5.69
N SER A 23 13.36 -3.07 6.57
CA SER A 23 13.82 -4.36 7.09
C SER A 23 13.50 -4.45 8.57
N LEU A 24 12.72 -5.46 8.95
CA LEU A 24 12.43 -5.81 10.34
C LEU A 24 13.47 -6.86 10.76
N ALA A 25 14.65 -6.36 11.13
CA ALA A 25 15.85 -7.18 11.35
C ALA A 25 16.01 -7.75 12.76
N GLU A 26 15.15 -7.36 13.69
CA GLU A 26 15.21 -7.78 15.10
C GLU A 26 13.81 -8.17 15.58
N ALA A 27 13.74 -9.08 16.55
CA ALA A 27 12.46 -9.58 17.06
C ALA A 27 11.60 -8.45 17.67
N ASP A 28 10.28 -8.65 17.61
CA ASP A 28 9.27 -7.67 18.06
C ASP A 28 9.32 -6.32 17.34
N ALA A 29 9.91 -6.24 16.14
CA ALA A 29 9.92 -5.02 15.34
C ALA A 29 8.57 -4.80 14.64
N GLN A 30 8.18 -3.53 14.52
CA GLN A 30 6.91 -3.14 13.91
C GLN A 30 7.11 -2.06 12.85
N SER A 31 6.38 -2.17 11.74
CA SER A 31 6.31 -1.12 10.72
C SER A 31 4.87 -0.76 10.37
N TYR A 32 4.61 0.54 10.29
CA TYR A 32 3.39 1.10 9.72
C TYR A 32 3.77 1.96 8.53
N LEU A 33 3.28 1.61 7.34
CA LEU A 33 3.49 2.37 6.12
C LEU A 33 2.14 2.79 5.55
N ASN A 34 1.80 4.05 5.74
CA ASN A 34 0.57 4.64 5.22
C ASN A 34 0.91 5.59 4.07
N ALA A 35 0.10 5.55 3.01
CA ALA A 35 0.23 6.51 1.92
C ALA A 35 -1.13 6.93 1.39
N VAL A 36 -1.25 8.21 1.06
CA VAL A 36 -2.35 8.77 0.30
C VAL A 36 -1.80 9.39 -0.98
N TYR A 37 -2.36 9.04 -2.13
CA TYR A 37 -2.06 9.74 -3.38
C TYR A 37 -3.29 10.37 -4.01
N LEU A 38 -3.11 11.58 -4.53
CA LEU A 38 -4.11 12.34 -5.26
C LEU A 38 -3.60 12.60 -6.67
N GLY A 39 -4.29 12.11 -7.69
CA GLY A 39 -3.96 12.33 -9.09
C GLY A 39 -5.09 13.02 -9.84
N ARG A 40 -4.76 14.01 -10.66
CA ARG A 40 -5.68 14.65 -11.60
C ARG A 40 -5.00 14.89 -12.94
N ASP A 41 -5.80 15.23 -13.95
CA ASP A 41 -5.36 15.55 -15.31
C ASP A 41 -4.57 14.39 -15.91
N LYS A 42 -3.27 14.55 -16.15
CA LYS A 42 -2.38 13.50 -16.69
C LYS A 42 -1.32 13.07 -15.68
N GLN A 43 -1.54 13.35 -14.40
CA GLN A 43 -0.56 13.07 -13.36
C GLN A 43 -0.36 11.57 -13.15
N ILE A 44 0.88 11.19 -12.82
CA ILE A 44 1.25 9.82 -12.48
C ILE A 44 1.71 9.76 -11.03
N ARG A 45 1.11 8.84 -10.27
CA ARG A 45 1.43 8.53 -8.87
C ARG A 45 1.98 7.12 -8.78
N ASP A 46 3.15 6.96 -8.19
CA ASP A 46 3.76 5.65 -8.00
C ASP A 46 4.17 5.49 -6.55
N VAL A 47 3.58 4.50 -5.90
CA VAL A 47 3.96 4.04 -4.56
C VAL A 47 4.52 2.63 -4.70
N THR A 48 5.82 2.50 -4.49
CA THR A 48 6.51 1.23 -4.44
C THR A 48 6.97 0.96 -3.00
N SER A 49 6.67 -0.23 -2.48
CA SER A 49 7.11 -0.63 -1.14
C SER A 49 7.72 -2.03 -1.14
N ARG A 50 8.71 -2.21 -0.27
CA ARG A 50 9.27 -3.52 0.09
C ARG A 50 9.41 -3.61 1.60
N ILE A 51 8.82 -4.64 2.20
CA ILE A 51 8.99 -4.96 3.61
C ILE A 51 9.59 -6.36 3.72
N ASP A 52 10.80 -6.44 4.26
CA ASP A 52 11.49 -7.69 4.54
C ASP A 52 11.35 -8.00 6.04
N HIS A 53 10.70 -9.11 6.37
CA HIS A 53 10.65 -9.68 7.71
C HIS A 53 11.84 -10.64 7.87
N ASP A 54 12.89 -10.13 8.51
CA ASP A 54 14.18 -10.81 8.69
C ASP A 54 14.39 -11.26 10.14
N ALA A 55 13.32 -11.29 10.96
CA ALA A 55 13.33 -11.71 12.36
C ALA A 55 11.92 -12.21 12.79
N PRO A 56 11.81 -13.07 13.82
CA PRO A 56 10.52 -13.57 14.30
C PRO A 56 9.70 -12.49 15.02
N ASP A 57 8.42 -12.78 15.25
CA ASP A 57 7.49 -11.97 16.05
C ASP A 57 7.32 -10.52 15.54
N CYS A 58 7.59 -10.29 14.25
CA CYS A 58 7.52 -8.99 13.61
C CYS A 58 6.13 -8.69 13.05
N GLN A 59 5.78 -7.40 12.99
CA GLN A 59 4.49 -6.94 12.47
C GLN A 59 4.65 -5.85 11.41
N SER A 60 3.89 -5.96 10.32
CA SER A 60 3.89 -4.93 9.28
C SER A 60 2.48 -4.61 8.81
N PHE A 61 2.14 -3.33 8.76
CA PHE A 61 0.86 -2.82 8.27
C PHE A 61 1.10 -1.81 7.15
N GLN A 62 0.57 -2.08 5.97
CA GLN A 62 0.61 -1.17 4.83
C GLN A 62 -0.81 -0.75 4.46
N ARG A 63 -1.10 0.56 4.47
CA ARG A 63 -2.39 1.13 4.07
C ARG A 63 -2.19 2.20 3.03
N ILE A 64 -2.50 1.88 1.78
CA ILE A 64 -2.27 2.75 0.63
C ILE A 64 -3.62 3.14 0.08
N HIS A 65 -3.93 4.43 0.06
CA HIS A 65 -5.21 4.97 -0.38
C HIS A 65 -5.01 5.96 -1.52
N GLY A 66 -5.92 5.95 -2.48
CA GLY A 66 -5.78 6.70 -3.71
C GLY A 66 -7.07 7.33 -4.17
N VAL A 67 -6.99 8.54 -4.72
CA VAL A 67 -8.08 9.16 -5.47
C VAL A 67 -7.54 9.67 -6.81
N LEU A 68 -8.19 9.28 -7.90
CA LEU A 68 -7.79 9.64 -9.27
C LEU A 68 -8.95 10.27 -10.03
N ASP A 69 -8.67 11.40 -10.71
CA ASP A 69 -9.62 12.12 -11.55
C ASP A 69 -9.05 12.36 -12.97
N ASN A 70 -9.90 12.70 -13.93
CA ASN A 70 -9.58 12.89 -15.35
C ASN A 70 -8.83 11.68 -15.95
N GLN A 71 -7.59 11.85 -16.41
CA GLN A 71 -6.75 10.82 -17.05
C GLN A 71 -5.57 10.41 -16.14
N ALA A 72 -5.66 10.69 -14.83
CA ALA A 72 -4.58 10.41 -13.91
C ALA A 72 -4.35 8.92 -13.76
N LYS A 73 -3.09 8.55 -13.50
CA LYS A 73 -2.67 7.16 -13.33
C LYS A 73 -2.03 6.94 -11.97
N ALA A 74 -2.34 5.80 -11.35
CA ALA A 74 -1.60 5.33 -10.19
C ALA A 74 -0.99 3.95 -10.41
N VAL A 75 0.15 3.74 -9.77
CA VAL A 75 0.81 2.45 -9.62
C VAL A 75 1.02 2.23 -8.13
N PHE A 76 0.54 1.10 -7.63
CA PHE A 76 0.95 0.54 -6.34
C PHE A 76 1.64 -0.79 -6.58
N GLN A 77 2.88 -0.91 -6.12
CA GLN A 77 3.68 -2.13 -6.19
C GLN A 77 4.24 -2.41 -4.80
N GLY A 78 3.62 -3.33 -4.06
CA GLY A 78 4.00 -3.63 -2.69
C GLY A 78 4.44 -5.07 -2.55
N LYS A 79 5.67 -5.29 -2.07
CA LYS A 79 6.21 -6.61 -1.78
C LYS A 79 6.40 -6.79 -0.28
N VAL A 80 5.89 -7.90 0.26
CA VAL A 80 6.26 -8.39 1.59
C VAL A 80 7.00 -9.70 1.42
N LYS A 81 8.21 -9.77 1.98
CA LYS A 81 9.00 -10.99 2.04
C LYS A 81 9.11 -11.43 3.50
N VAL A 82 8.93 -12.72 3.75
CA VAL A 82 9.04 -13.31 5.08
C VAL A 82 10.05 -14.45 5.04
N GLU A 83 11.18 -14.26 5.71
CA GLU A 83 12.26 -15.24 5.77
C GLU A 83 11.82 -16.51 6.52
N ARG A 84 12.46 -17.64 6.19
CA ARG A 84 12.08 -18.96 6.74
C ARG A 84 12.07 -19.01 8.28
N TYR A 85 12.95 -18.25 8.92
CA TYR A 85 13.09 -18.21 10.37
C TYR A 85 12.25 -17.09 11.03
N ALA A 86 11.59 -16.24 10.25
CA ALA A 86 10.71 -15.17 10.73
C ALA A 86 9.32 -15.70 11.10
N GLN A 87 9.28 -16.65 12.03
CA GLN A 87 8.05 -17.24 12.56
C GLN A 87 7.25 -16.20 13.34
N LYS A 88 5.94 -16.43 13.48
CA LYS A 88 5.00 -15.51 14.13
C LYS A 88 4.90 -14.13 13.48
N THR A 89 5.31 -14.00 12.21
CA THR A 89 5.10 -12.79 11.41
C THR A 89 3.61 -12.49 11.25
N ASP A 90 3.23 -11.24 11.48
CA ASP A 90 1.92 -10.68 11.13
C ASP A 90 2.07 -9.58 10.07
N GLY A 91 1.64 -9.87 8.84
CA GLY A 91 1.75 -8.98 7.69
C GLY A 91 0.40 -8.64 7.08
N ASN A 92 0.08 -7.34 6.99
CA ASN A 92 -1.12 -6.85 6.30
C ASN A 92 -0.77 -5.79 5.26
N GLN A 93 -1.22 -6.00 4.02
CA GLN A 93 -1.06 -5.05 2.93
C GLN A 93 -2.40 -4.73 2.28
N MET A 94 -2.83 -3.46 2.35
CA MET A 94 -4.12 -3.02 1.82
C MET A 94 -3.96 -1.82 0.90
N SER A 95 -4.45 -1.95 -0.33
CA SER A 95 -4.52 -0.88 -1.33
C SER A 95 -5.97 -0.57 -1.69
N ARG A 96 -6.40 0.69 -1.58
CA ARG A 96 -7.74 1.13 -1.97
C ARG A 96 -7.66 2.34 -2.88
N THR A 97 -8.16 2.22 -4.11
CA THR A 97 -8.22 3.36 -5.04
C THR A 97 -9.66 3.68 -5.39
N LEU A 98 -10.01 4.96 -5.23
CA LEU A 98 -11.23 5.54 -5.76
C LEU A 98 -10.94 6.21 -7.10
N ILE A 99 -11.72 5.88 -8.11
CA ILE A 99 -11.66 6.49 -9.44
C ILE A 99 -12.87 7.41 -9.60
N LEU A 100 -12.61 8.67 -9.96
CA LEU A 100 -13.63 9.71 -10.15
C LEU A 100 -13.98 9.94 -11.63
N SER A 101 -13.21 9.37 -12.55
CA SER A 101 -13.42 9.48 -13.98
C SER A 101 -13.09 8.17 -14.69
N ARG A 102 -13.89 7.80 -15.69
CA ARG A 102 -13.71 6.58 -16.50
C ARG A 102 -12.38 6.52 -17.27
N GLN A 103 -11.67 7.65 -17.38
CA GLN A 103 -10.38 7.72 -18.06
C GLN A 103 -9.18 7.55 -17.12
N ALA A 104 -9.39 7.55 -15.80
CA ALA A 104 -8.32 7.34 -14.83
C ALA A 104 -8.00 5.84 -14.68
N GLU A 105 -6.75 5.55 -14.33
CA GLU A 105 -6.21 4.20 -14.34
C GLU A 105 -5.48 3.90 -13.02
N ALA A 106 -5.83 2.79 -12.37
CA ALA A 106 -5.16 2.33 -11.16
C ALA A 106 -4.59 0.94 -11.39
N ASN A 107 -3.26 0.81 -11.29
CA ASN A 107 -2.55 -0.45 -11.40
C ASN A 107 -2.05 -0.86 -10.01
N THR A 108 -2.41 -2.04 -9.56
CA THR A 108 -2.08 -2.53 -8.22
C THR A 108 -1.49 -3.92 -8.31
N LYS A 109 -0.28 -4.10 -7.75
CA LYS A 109 0.43 -5.37 -7.72
C LYS A 109 0.94 -5.63 -6.30
N PRO A 110 0.10 -6.22 -5.44
CA PRO A 110 0.54 -6.68 -4.13
C PRO A 110 1.16 -8.09 -4.24
N GLU A 111 2.36 -8.28 -3.69
CA GLU A 111 3.14 -9.53 -3.77
C GLU A 111 3.53 -10.01 -2.37
N LEU A 112 3.42 -11.32 -2.15
CA LEU A 112 3.85 -11.99 -0.93
C LEU A 112 4.88 -13.09 -1.30
N GLU A 113 6.05 -13.05 -0.67
CA GLU A 113 7.09 -14.08 -0.74
C GLU A 113 7.28 -14.68 0.66
N ILE A 114 6.53 -15.74 0.96
CA ILE A 114 6.44 -16.31 2.32
C ILE A 114 7.21 -17.63 2.37
N TYR A 115 8.27 -17.70 3.19
CA TYR A 115 9.09 -18.89 3.40
C TYR A 115 8.91 -19.53 4.80
N ALA A 116 8.09 -18.93 5.67
CA ALA A 116 7.78 -19.40 7.02
C ALA A 116 6.35 -19.94 7.11
N ASP A 117 6.14 -20.96 7.94
CA ASP A 117 4.86 -21.69 8.03
C ASP A 117 3.92 -21.11 9.09
N ASP A 118 4.44 -20.65 10.24
CA ASP A 118 3.65 -20.15 11.36
C ASP A 118 3.51 -18.62 11.27
N VAL A 119 2.77 -18.15 10.27
CA VAL A 119 2.58 -16.72 9.98
C VAL A 119 1.13 -16.39 9.68
N THR A 120 0.76 -15.12 9.90
CA THR A 120 -0.49 -14.56 9.40
C THR A 120 -0.15 -13.46 8.42
N CYS A 121 -0.30 -13.73 7.12
CA CYS A 121 0.00 -12.76 6.08
C CYS A 121 -1.20 -12.59 5.14
N SER A 122 -1.54 -11.36 4.83
CA SER A 122 -2.67 -11.02 3.96
C SER A 122 -2.37 -9.82 3.09
N HIS A 123 -2.91 -9.83 1.88
CA HIS A 123 -2.91 -8.70 1.00
C HIS A 123 -4.30 -8.51 0.37
N GLY A 124 -4.70 -7.27 0.14
CA GLY A 124 -5.97 -6.90 -0.46
C GLY A 124 -5.82 -5.65 -1.31
N ALA A 125 -6.49 -5.64 -2.45
CA ALA A 125 -6.54 -4.48 -3.32
C ALA A 125 -7.97 -4.29 -3.84
N THR A 126 -8.49 -3.07 -3.75
CA THR A 126 -9.78 -2.69 -4.32
C THR A 126 -9.64 -1.43 -5.15
N ILE A 127 -10.30 -1.43 -6.31
CA ILE A 127 -10.45 -0.27 -7.18
C ILE A 127 -11.95 -0.12 -7.40
N GLY A 128 -12.49 1.07 -7.13
CA GLY A 128 -13.93 1.33 -7.24
C GLY A 128 -14.22 2.77 -7.60
N GLU A 129 -15.48 3.03 -7.95
CA GLU A 129 -16.02 4.35 -8.25
C GLU A 129 -16.84 4.87 -7.06
N LEU A 130 -17.23 6.14 -7.10
CA LEU A 130 -18.20 6.65 -6.14
C LEU A 130 -19.56 5.98 -6.35
N ASP A 131 -20.27 5.74 -5.25
CA ASP A 131 -21.63 5.21 -5.27
C ASP A 131 -22.63 6.35 -5.51
N ASP A 132 -23.35 6.28 -6.64
CA ASP A 132 -24.32 7.29 -7.05
C ASP A 132 -25.48 7.44 -6.04
N ASP A 133 -25.89 6.37 -5.36
CA ASP A 133 -26.96 6.45 -4.34
C ASP A 133 -26.46 7.19 -3.10
N GLN A 134 -25.18 6.99 -2.73
CA GLN A 134 -24.56 7.73 -1.63
C GLN A 134 -24.39 9.21 -1.98
N LEU A 135 -24.04 9.53 -3.23
CA LEU A 135 -23.97 10.91 -3.70
C LEU A 135 -25.35 11.57 -3.72
N PHE A 136 -26.37 10.86 -4.22
CA PHE A 136 -27.75 11.34 -4.22
C PHE A 136 -28.26 11.65 -2.82
N TYR A 137 -27.96 10.80 -1.83
CA TYR A 137 -28.37 11.03 -0.44
C TYR A 137 -27.75 12.30 0.18
N LEU A 138 -26.61 12.76 -0.33
CA LEU A 138 -25.91 13.96 0.17
C LEU A 138 -26.34 15.27 -0.54
N MET A 139 -27.06 15.19 -1.66
CA MET A 139 -27.54 16.34 -2.42
C MET A 139 -28.92 16.81 -1.97
#